data_AF-A0A939HMJ5-F1
#
_entry.id   AF-A0A939HMJ5-F1
#
_cell.length_a   1.000
_cell.length_b   1.000
_cell.length_c   1.000
_cell.angle_alpha   90.00
_cell.angle_beta   90.00
_cell.angle_gamma   90.00
#
_symmetry.space_group_name_H-M   'P 1'
#
loop_
_entity.id
_entity.type
_entity.pdbx_description
1 polymer ?
#
loop_
_entity_poly.entity_id
_entity_poly.type
_entity_poly.pdbx_seq_one_letter_code
_entity_poly.pdbx_strand_id
1 'polypeptide(L)'
;MNQSQADRLTGFLQERLPPEAYTDFHDMLEYLLEVSDGAGPDDTEVAMRTVDLLNFLDERLPEDEVNRVRKIIFGTDDQGNAVAQDAALRVKCVMRAEQYAKARVMRATGADVMACDSAADAYRLGLAALGQDAAQVTDDAARSIFEGFVSQRRQRVAASSDLALRLGIKAPRNFG
;
A
#
# COMPACT_ATOMS: atom_id res chain seq x y z
N MET A 1 2.79 -9.91 12.45
CA MET A 1 3.54 -11.17 12.60
C MET A 1 4.40 -11.10 13.85
N ASN A 2 4.63 -12.20 14.57
CA ASN A 2 5.51 -12.20 15.75
C ASN A 2 6.87 -12.87 15.46
N GLN A 3 7.85 -12.66 16.36
CA GLN A 3 9.21 -13.20 16.21
C GLN A 3 9.22 -14.74 16.05
N SER A 4 8.37 -15.46 16.79
CA SER A 4 8.27 -16.91 16.69
C SER A 4 7.80 -17.40 15.31
N GLN A 5 6.93 -16.64 14.64
CA GLN A 5 6.51 -16.92 13.26
C GLN A 5 7.64 -16.63 12.27
N ALA A 6 8.34 -15.51 12.45
CA ALA A 6 9.51 -15.13 11.66
C ALA A 6 10.63 -16.18 11.70
N ASP A 7 10.98 -16.67 12.89
CA ASP A 7 12.03 -17.68 13.06
C ASP A 7 11.65 -19.00 12.39
N ARG A 8 10.38 -19.42 12.54
CA ARG A 8 9.84 -20.61 11.87
C ARG A 8 9.84 -20.47 10.35
N LEU A 9 9.48 -19.29 9.84
CA LEU A 9 9.45 -19.03 8.41
C LEU A 9 10.86 -19.03 7.83
N THR A 10 11.81 -18.40 8.51
CA THR A 10 13.24 -18.40 8.13
C THR A 10 13.79 -19.83 8.07
N GLY A 11 13.60 -20.62 9.12
CA GLY A 11 14.07 -22.01 9.16
C GLY A 11 13.41 -22.90 8.11
N PHE A 12 12.13 -22.65 7.78
CA PHE A 12 11.46 -23.36 6.70
C PHE A 12 12.05 -23.02 5.33
N LEU A 13 12.37 -21.75 5.09
CA LEU A 13 12.78 -21.27 3.77
C LEU A 13 14.27 -21.44 3.46
N GLN A 14 15.12 -21.67 4.48
CA GLN A 14 16.59 -21.76 4.37
C GLN A 14 17.14 -22.79 3.36
N GLU A 15 16.37 -23.80 2.99
CA GLU A 15 16.77 -24.79 1.98
C GLU A 15 15.91 -24.73 0.71
N ARG A 16 14.96 -23.80 0.66
CA ARG A 16 13.91 -23.73 -0.38
C ARG A 16 14.02 -22.49 -1.25
N LEU A 17 14.49 -21.38 -0.68
CA LEU A 17 14.76 -20.18 -1.45
C LEU A 17 16.12 -20.26 -2.13
N PRO A 18 16.25 -19.72 -3.35
CA PRO A 18 17.54 -19.59 -3.98
C PRO A 18 18.40 -18.55 -3.24
N PRO A 19 19.75 -18.70 -3.22
CA PRO A 19 20.67 -17.82 -2.48
C PRO A 19 20.44 -16.32 -2.71
N GLU A 20 20.15 -15.93 -3.94
CA GLU A 20 19.89 -14.56 -4.37
C GLU A 20 18.62 -13.95 -3.77
N ALA A 21 17.65 -14.76 -3.35
CA ALA A 21 16.38 -14.30 -2.80
C ALA A 21 16.42 -14.10 -1.27
N TYR A 22 17.46 -14.54 -0.57
CA TYR A 22 17.52 -14.44 0.89
C TYR A 22 17.60 -13.01 1.40
N THR A 23 18.36 -12.15 0.73
CA THR A 23 18.50 -10.75 1.15
C THR A 23 17.15 -10.05 1.09
N ASP A 24 16.46 -10.12 -0.05
CA ASP A 24 15.13 -9.53 -0.22
C ASP A 24 14.12 -10.11 0.79
N PHE A 25 14.13 -11.44 0.98
CA PHE A 25 13.28 -12.09 1.98
C PHE A 25 13.53 -11.59 3.40
N HIS A 26 14.80 -11.49 3.81
CA HIS A 26 15.17 -11.02 5.14
C HIS A 26 14.79 -9.55 5.35
N ASP A 27 15.03 -8.68 4.37
CA ASP A 27 14.66 -7.26 4.43
C ASP A 27 13.13 -7.10 4.58
N MET A 28 12.35 -7.86 3.80
CA MET A 28 10.88 -7.86 3.91
C MET A 28 10.40 -8.36 5.28
N LEU A 29 11.07 -9.37 5.82
CA LEU A 29 10.71 -9.99 7.09
C LEU A 29 11.06 -9.10 8.29
N GLU A 30 12.23 -8.48 8.28
CA GLU A 30 12.68 -7.51 9.29
C GLU A 30 11.75 -6.30 9.30
N TYR A 31 11.44 -5.74 8.13
CA TYR A 31 10.49 -4.64 8.02
C TYR A 31 9.10 -5.03 8.54
N LEU A 32 8.61 -6.23 8.17
CA LEU A 32 7.30 -6.71 8.63
C LEU A 32 7.25 -6.88 10.16
N LEU A 33 8.36 -7.28 10.80
CA LEU A 33 8.46 -7.36 12.25
C LEU A 33 8.45 -5.97 12.90
N GLU A 34 9.21 -5.02 12.33
CA GLU A 34 9.25 -3.62 12.81
C GLU A 34 7.86 -2.99 12.78
N VAL A 35 7.15 -3.07 11.65
CA VAL A 35 5.80 -2.49 11.52
C VAL A 35 4.74 -3.28 12.29
N SER A 36 5.01 -4.54 12.64
CA SER A 36 4.10 -5.33 13.48
C SER A 36 4.21 -4.98 14.96
N ASP A 37 5.32 -4.38 15.40
CA ASP A 37 5.51 -4.04 16.80
C ASP A 37 4.59 -2.86 17.20
N GLY A 38 3.66 -3.12 18.11
CA GLY A 38 2.63 -2.15 18.51
C GLY A 38 1.46 -1.97 17.51
N ALA A 39 1.44 -2.71 16.40
CA ALA A 39 0.35 -2.65 15.44
C ALA A 39 -0.93 -3.34 15.95
N GLY A 40 -2.07 -2.72 15.65
CA GLY A 40 -3.38 -3.32 15.92
C GLY A 40 -3.68 -4.49 14.97
N PRO A 41 -4.68 -5.33 15.28
CA PRO A 41 -5.10 -6.45 14.43
C PRO A 41 -5.61 -6.01 13.05
N ASP A 42 -5.91 -4.72 12.90
CA ASP A 42 -6.41 -4.08 11.69
C ASP A 42 -5.39 -3.09 11.09
N ASP A 43 -4.10 -3.23 11.36
CA ASP A 43 -3.10 -2.37 10.74
C ASP A 43 -3.02 -2.60 9.22
N THR A 44 -3.01 -1.52 8.45
CA THR A 44 -3.04 -1.59 6.98
C THR A 44 -1.65 -1.83 6.40
N GLU A 45 -0.61 -1.27 7.00
CA GLU A 45 0.77 -1.46 6.57
C GLU A 45 1.16 -2.92 6.80
N VAL A 46 0.88 -3.48 7.98
CA VAL A 46 1.11 -4.90 8.28
C VAL A 46 0.41 -5.81 7.28
N ALA A 47 -0.85 -5.50 6.95
CA ALA A 47 -1.64 -6.30 6.00
C ALA A 47 -1.04 -6.27 4.58
N MET A 48 -0.67 -5.08 4.08
CA MET A 48 -0.04 -4.94 2.76
C MET A 48 1.30 -5.66 2.70
N ARG A 49 2.16 -5.49 3.71
CA ARG A 49 3.48 -6.14 3.77
C ARG A 49 3.41 -7.65 3.90
N THR A 50 2.39 -8.15 4.59
CA THR A 50 2.12 -9.60 4.65
C THR A 50 1.74 -10.13 3.27
N VAL A 51 0.94 -9.39 2.49
CA VAL A 51 0.59 -9.76 1.10
C VAL A 51 1.81 -9.68 0.18
N ASP A 52 2.65 -8.65 0.30
CA ASP A 52 3.90 -8.52 -0.47
C ASP A 52 4.79 -9.75 -0.25
N LEU A 53 4.99 -10.15 1.01
CA LEU A 53 5.75 -11.35 1.37
C LEU A 53 5.15 -12.62 0.77
N LEU A 54 3.82 -12.77 0.84
CA LEU A 54 3.14 -13.93 0.26
C LEU A 54 3.31 -13.99 -1.26
N ASN A 55 3.19 -12.87 -1.97
CA ASN A 55 3.39 -12.81 -3.43
C ASN A 55 4.85 -13.12 -3.81
N PHE A 56 5.81 -12.55 -3.07
CA PHE A 56 7.24 -12.84 -3.28
C PHE A 56 7.54 -14.34 -3.19
N LEU A 57 6.94 -15.03 -2.21
CA LEU A 57 7.12 -16.47 -2.01
C LEU A 57 6.33 -17.32 -3.02
N ASP A 58 5.13 -16.87 -3.42
CA ASP A 58 4.28 -17.56 -4.42
C ASP A 58 4.96 -17.67 -5.79
N GLU A 59 5.74 -16.65 -6.18
CA GLU A 59 6.52 -16.66 -7.41
C GLU A 59 7.71 -17.62 -7.40
N ARG A 60 8.14 -18.08 -6.22
CA ARG A 60 9.42 -18.79 -6.01
C ARG A 60 9.27 -20.20 -5.46
N LEU A 61 8.13 -20.53 -4.89
CA LEU A 61 7.88 -21.81 -4.23
C LEU A 61 6.73 -22.56 -4.92
N PRO A 62 6.74 -23.90 -4.88
CA PRO A 62 5.59 -24.67 -5.32
C PRO A 62 4.39 -24.47 -4.38
N GLU A 63 3.18 -24.67 -4.91
CA GLU A 63 1.92 -24.37 -4.22
C GLU A 63 1.78 -25.07 -2.86
N ASP A 64 2.30 -26.29 -2.72
CA ASP A 64 2.26 -27.04 -1.46
C ASP A 64 3.16 -26.41 -0.37
N GLU A 65 4.27 -25.80 -0.76
CA GLU A 65 5.16 -25.06 0.15
C GLU A 65 4.59 -23.69 0.49
N VAL A 66 3.98 -22.98 -0.47
CA VAL A 66 3.25 -21.73 -0.21
C VAL A 66 2.12 -21.96 0.80
N ASN A 67 1.40 -23.08 0.69
CA ASN A 67 0.37 -23.44 1.65
C ASN A 67 0.93 -23.71 3.06
N ARG A 68 2.17 -24.18 3.18
CA ARG A 68 2.86 -24.31 4.48
C ARG A 68 3.31 -22.95 5.02
N VAL A 69 3.84 -22.08 4.16
CA VAL A 69 4.17 -20.67 4.49
C VAL A 69 2.95 -19.96 5.05
N ARG A 70 1.80 -20.05 4.39
CA ARG A 70 0.54 -19.46 4.86
C ARG A 70 0.20 -19.94 6.27
N LYS A 71 0.34 -21.24 6.56
CA LYS A 71 0.11 -21.78 7.91
C LYS A 71 1.09 -21.24 8.96
N ILE A 72 2.34 -20.97 8.58
CA ILE A 72 3.33 -20.36 9.49
C ILE A 72 2.95 -18.89 9.79
N ILE A 73 2.62 -18.12 8.76
CA ILE A 73 2.27 -16.69 8.85
C ILE A 73 0.98 -16.47 9.64
N PHE A 74 -0.05 -17.26 9.37
CA PHE A 74 -1.37 -17.10 9.97
C PHE A 74 -1.52 -17.85 11.30
N GLY A 75 -0.59 -18.75 11.63
CA GLY A 75 -0.73 -19.67 12.74
C GLY A 75 -1.66 -20.85 12.41
N THR A 76 -1.50 -21.92 13.17
CA THR A 76 -2.37 -23.10 13.10
C THR A 76 -3.23 -23.16 14.35
N ASP A 77 -4.53 -22.99 14.21
CA ASP A 77 -5.53 -23.54 15.14
C ASP A 77 -6.87 -23.86 14.44
N ASP A 78 -7.65 -24.70 15.12
CA ASP A 78 -8.41 -25.85 14.60
C ASP A 78 -9.65 -25.56 13.71
N GLN A 79 -9.81 -24.32 13.24
CA GLN A 79 -10.89 -23.90 12.33
C GLN A 79 -10.39 -23.03 11.16
N GLY A 80 -9.11 -22.65 11.13
CA GLY A 80 -8.56 -21.66 10.19
C GLY A 80 -7.97 -22.26 8.92
N ASN A 81 -8.72 -22.20 7.81
CA ASN A 81 -8.12 -22.39 6.48
C ASN A 81 -7.19 -21.20 6.18
N ALA A 82 -5.88 -21.42 6.17
CA ALA A 82 -4.89 -20.37 5.87
C ALA A 82 -5.12 -19.71 4.50
N VAL A 83 -5.73 -20.43 3.54
CA VAL A 83 -6.17 -19.86 2.26
C VAL A 83 -7.33 -18.89 2.42
N ALA A 84 -8.29 -19.20 3.31
CA ALA A 84 -9.41 -18.30 3.60
C ALA A 84 -8.94 -17.03 4.33
N GLN A 85 -7.93 -17.16 5.21
CA GLN A 85 -7.32 -16.00 5.87
C GLN A 85 -6.51 -15.14 4.91
N ASP A 86 -5.72 -15.74 4.01
CA ASP A 86 -5.03 -15.03 2.92
C ASP A 86 -6.02 -14.30 2.02
N ALA A 87 -7.05 -14.99 1.54
CA ALA A 87 -8.09 -14.37 0.71
C ALA A 87 -8.80 -13.22 1.43
N ALA A 88 -9.17 -13.41 2.70
CA ALA A 88 -9.76 -12.35 3.52
C ALA A 88 -8.80 -11.16 3.72
N LEU A 89 -7.50 -11.43 3.92
CA LEU A 89 -6.47 -10.40 4.03
C LEU A 89 -6.35 -9.60 2.73
N ARG A 90 -6.27 -10.27 1.57
CA ARG A 90 -6.21 -9.64 0.25
C ARG A 90 -7.44 -8.75 -0.01
N VAL A 91 -8.65 -9.22 0.32
CA VAL A 91 -9.88 -8.43 0.22
C VAL A 91 -9.81 -7.19 1.11
N LYS A 92 -9.38 -7.34 2.37
CA LYS A 92 -9.20 -6.20 3.29
C LYS A 92 -8.20 -5.19 2.75
N CYS A 93 -7.07 -5.64 2.19
CA CYS A 93 -6.08 -4.76 1.58
C CYS A 93 -6.68 -3.96 0.41
N VAL A 94 -7.43 -4.62 -0.48
CA VAL A 94 -8.09 -3.95 -1.62
C VAL A 94 -9.08 -2.88 -1.14
N MET A 95 -9.98 -3.24 -0.20
CA MET A 95 -10.97 -2.29 0.33
C MET A 95 -10.31 -1.09 1.01
N ARG A 96 -9.21 -1.31 1.76
CA ARG A 96 -8.49 -0.23 2.42
C ARG A 96 -7.70 0.64 1.45
N ALA A 97 -7.07 0.04 0.45
CA ALA A 97 -6.39 0.77 -0.62
C ALA A 97 -7.38 1.66 -1.38
N GLU A 98 -8.57 1.15 -1.67
CA GLU A 98 -9.66 1.90 -2.28
C GLU A 98 -10.11 3.08 -1.39
N GLN A 99 -10.42 2.83 -0.12
CA GLN A 99 -10.83 3.88 0.83
C GLN A 99 -9.74 4.94 1.02
N TYR A 100 -8.47 4.52 1.13
CA TYR A 100 -7.34 5.42 1.20
C TYR A 100 -7.23 6.29 -0.06
N ALA A 101 -7.30 5.69 -1.24
CA ALA A 101 -7.25 6.40 -2.52
C ALA A 101 -8.39 7.42 -2.63
N LYS A 102 -9.63 7.01 -2.32
CA LYS A 102 -10.81 7.88 -2.27
C LYS A 102 -10.58 9.08 -1.35
N ALA A 103 -10.20 8.86 -0.09
CA ALA A 103 -9.95 9.93 0.86
C ALA A 103 -8.81 10.86 0.41
N ARG A 104 -7.73 10.28 -0.14
CA ARG A 104 -6.56 11.02 -0.62
C ARG A 104 -6.90 11.93 -1.79
N VAL A 105 -7.69 11.43 -2.75
CA VAL A 105 -8.13 12.15 -3.94
C VAL A 105 -9.12 13.25 -3.57
N MET A 106 -10.13 12.92 -2.76
CA MET A 106 -11.11 13.89 -2.25
C MET A 106 -10.40 15.06 -1.54
N ARG A 107 -9.43 14.77 -0.66
CA ARG A 107 -8.65 15.79 0.04
C ARG A 107 -7.80 16.66 -0.89
N ALA A 108 -7.26 16.09 -1.96
CA ALA A 108 -6.33 16.79 -2.86
C ALA A 108 -7.04 17.64 -3.92
N THR A 109 -8.23 17.23 -4.34
CA THR A 109 -8.90 17.76 -5.53
C THR A 109 -10.30 18.29 -5.26
N GLY A 110 -10.97 17.82 -4.19
CA GLY A 110 -12.38 18.06 -3.95
C GLY A 110 -13.32 17.24 -4.83
N ALA A 111 -12.80 16.30 -5.64
CA ALA A 111 -13.61 15.47 -6.52
C ALA A 111 -14.51 14.51 -5.73
N ASP A 112 -15.71 14.25 -6.28
CA ASP A 112 -16.63 13.23 -5.75
C ASP A 112 -16.15 11.83 -6.16
N VAL A 113 -15.67 11.09 -5.19
CA VAL A 113 -15.05 9.77 -5.35
C VAL A 113 -15.99 8.61 -4.98
N MET A 114 -17.27 8.90 -4.72
CA MET A 114 -18.22 7.89 -4.21
C MET A 114 -18.49 6.78 -5.23
N ALA A 115 -18.40 7.10 -6.52
CA ALA A 115 -18.64 6.16 -7.62
C ALA A 115 -17.37 5.42 -8.12
N CYS A 116 -16.22 5.57 -7.45
CA CYS A 116 -15.03 4.83 -7.83
C CYS A 116 -15.12 3.38 -7.32
N ASP A 117 -14.94 2.40 -8.20
CA ASP A 117 -15.02 0.98 -7.86
C ASP A 117 -13.66 0.36 -7.50
N SER A 118 -12.58 1.14 -7.64
CA SER A 118 -11.22 0.73 -7.30
C SER A 118 -10.33 1.91 -6.88
N ALA A 119 -9.19 1.59 -6.27
CA ALA A 119 -8.16 2.58 -5.97
C ALA A 119 -7.62 3.26 -7.23
N ALA A 120 -7.43 2.51 -8.32
CA ALA A 120 -6.97 3.04 -9.60
C ALA A 120 -7.98 4.01 -10.23
N ASP A 121 -9.27 3.68 -10.18
CA ASP A 121 -10.34 4.58 -10.66
C ASP A 121 -10.35 5.89 -9.87
N ALA A 122 -10.18 5.81 -8.55
CA ALA A 122 -10.09 7.01 -7.71
C ALA A 122 -8.90 7.89 -8.12
N TYR A 123 -7.71 7.31 -8.32
CA TYR A 123 -6.53 8.07 -8.75
C TYR A 123 -6.67 8.64 -10.17
N ARG A 124 -7.25 7.89 -11.12
CA ARG A 124 -7.55 8.38 -12.48
C ARG A 124 -8.56 9.54 -12.45
N LEU A 125 -9.59 9.45 -11.62
CA LEU A 125 -10.52 10.57 -11.39
C LEU A 125 -9.80 11.79 -10.80
N GLY A 126 -8.90 11.57 -9.83
CA GLY A 126 -8.06 12.62 -9.26
C GLY A 126 -7.17 13.31 -10.30
N LEU A 127 -6.61 12.55 -11.24
CA LEU A 127 -5.83 13.08 -12.37
C LEU A 127 -6.71 13.91 -13.32
N ALA A 128 -7.90 13.43 -13.66
CA ALA A 128 -8.87 14.17 -14.47
C ALA A 128 -9.30 15.49 -13.79
N ALA A 129 -9.53 15.47 -12.47
CA ALA A 129 -9.83 16.67 -11.69
C ALA A 129 -8.66 17.67 -11.63
N LEU A 130 -7.42 17.21 -11.87
CA LEU A 130 -6.23 18.04 -12.03
C LEU A 130 -5.98 18.46 -13.49
N GLY A 131 -6.92 18.18 -14.41
CA GLY A 131 -6.86 18.54 -15.82
C GLY A 131 -5.90 17.67 -16.63
N GLN A 132 -5.57 16.47 -16.16
CA GLN A 132 -4.75 15.51 -16.90
C GLN A 132 -5.64 14.48 -17.60
N ASP A 133 -5.28 14.11 -18.83
CA ASP A 133 -5.90 12.96 -19.49
C ASP A 133 -5.41 11.67 -18.82
N ALA A 134 -6.33 10.98 -18.16
CA ALA A 134 -6.06 9.77 -17.39
C ALA A 134 -6.68 8.51 -17.99
N ALA A 135 -7.31 8.61 -19.18
CA ALA A 135 -8.00 7.49 -19.80
C ALA A 135 -7.08 6.32 -20.18
N GLN A 136 -5.79 6.61 -20.42
CA GLN A 136 -4.77 5.64 -20.81
C GLN A 136 -3.82 5.26 -19.67
N VAL A 137 -4.06 5.76 -18.45
CA VAL A 137 -3.19 5.47 -17.31
C VAL A 137 -3.51 4.07 -16.78
N THR A 138 -2.49 3.21 -16.76
CA THR A 138 -2.62 1.86 -16.21
C THR A 138 -2.90 1.90 -14.71
N ASP A 139 -3.58 0.87 -14.21
CA ASP A 139 -3.96 0.78 -12.80
C ASP A 139 -2.74 0.86 -11.87
N ASP A 140 -1.65 0.18 -12.24
CA ASP A 140 -0.40 0.17 -11.47
C ASP A 140 0.29 1.54 -11.44
N ALA A 141 0.13 2.36 -12.48
CA ALA A 141 0.77 3.67 -12.59
C ALA A 141 -0.08 4.80 -11.98
N ALA A 142 -1.39 4.60 -11.85
CA ALA A 142 -2.34 5.64 -11.47
C ALA A 142 -1.97 6.35 -10.16
N ARG A 143 -1.59 5.59 -9.13
CA ARG A 143 -1.16 6.14 -7.84
C ARG A 143 0.09 7.01 -7.96
N SER A 144 1.13 6.49 -8.61
CA SER A 144 2.43 7.16 -8.70
C SER A 144 2.31 8.48 -9.48
N ILE A 145 1.61 8.44 -10.61
CA ILE A 145 1.38 9.62 -11.45
C ILE A 145 0.57 10.66 -10.68
N PHE A 146 -0.51 10.26 -10.01
CA PHE A 146 -1.33 11.16 -9.18
C PHE A 146 -0.51 11.84 -8.07
N GLU A 147 0.27 11.09 -7.31
CA GLU A 147 1.09 11.66 -6.23
C GLU A 147 2.17 12.62 -6.77
N GLY A 148 2.73 12.32 -7.95
CA GLY A 148 3.63 13.21 -8.66
C GLY A 148 2.99 14.57 -8.96
N PHE A 149 1.77 14.58 -9.52
CA PHE A 149 1.04 15.83 -9.81
C PHE A 149 0.64 16.60 -8.56
N VAL A 150 0.17 15.92 -7.51
CA VAL A 150 -0.17 16.59 -6.24
C VAL A 150 1.07 17.24 -5.62
N SER A 151 2.22 16.56 -5.68
CA SER A 151 3.49 17.08 -5.19
C SER A 151 3.93 18.33 -5.98
N GLN A 152 3.87 18.29 -7.31
CA GLN A 152 4.17 19.45 -8.16
C GLN A 152 3.24 20.63 -7.87
N ARG A 153 1.93 20.38 -7.68
CA ARG A 153 0.96 21.43 -7.36
C ARG A 153 1.28 22.09 -6.02
N ARG A 154 1.65 21.32 -4.99
CA ARG A 154 2.08 21.87 -3.69
C ARG A 154 3.34 22.73 -3.82
N GLN A 155 4.34 22.26 -4.59
CA GLN A 155 5.56 23.02 -4.83
C GLN A 155 5.28 24.33 -5.56
N ARG A 156 4.41 24.33 -6.58
CA ARG A 156 3.98 25.56 -7.28
C ARG A 156 3.28 26.53 -6.35
N VAL A 157 2.35 26.07 -5.51
CA VAL A 157 1.65 26.93 -4.53
C VAL A 157 2.65 27.51 -3.52
N ALA A 158 3.58 26.70 -3.01
CA ALA A 158 4.62 27.17 -2.10
C ALA A 158 5.53 28.23 -2.74
N ALA A 159 5.99 28.01 -3.97
CA ALA A 159 6.81 28.99 -4.71
C ALA A 159 6.03 30.29 -5.01
N SER A 160 4.73 30.18 -5.32
CA SER A 160 3.84 31.34 -5.55
C SER A 160 3.64 32.15 -4.27
N SER A 161 3.48 31.47 -3.14
CA SER A 161 3.34 32.09 -1.82
C SER A 161 4.62 32.78 -1.38
N ASP A 162 5.79 32.15 -1.57
CA ASP A 162 7.10 32.73 -1.26
C ASP A 162 7.37 33.97 -2.15
N LEU A 163 7.03 33.91 -3.44
CA LEU A 163 7.13 35.05 -4.33
C LEU A 163 6.16 36.19 -3.95
N ALA A 164 4.92 35.88 -3.55
CA ALA A 164 3.96 36.87 -3.06
C ALA A 164 4.43 37.55 -1.76
N LEU A 165 5.02 36.78 -0.84
CA LEU A 165 5.66 37.28 0.38
C LEU A 165 6.83 38.22 0.07
N ARG A 166 7.71 37.83 -0.86
CA ARG A 166 8.87 38.65 -1.28
C ARG A 166 8.47 39.93 -2.01
N LEU A 167 7.36 39.90 -2.75
CA LEU A 167 6.82 41.09 -3.44
C LEU A 167 5.92 41.95 -2.54
N GLY A 168 5.77 41.61 -1.26
CA GLY A 168 4.96 42.38 -0.30
C GLY A 168 3.44 42.32 -0.56
N ILE A 169 2.99 41.37 -1.38
CA ILE A 169 1.57 41.20 -1.71
C ILE A 169 0.92 40.43 -0.56
N LYS A 170 0.16 41.12 0.30
CA LYS A 170 -0.66 40.46 1.33
C LYS A 170 -1.72 39.60 0.64
N ALA A 171 -1.65 38.29 0.85
CA ALA A 171 -2.70 37.37 0.40
C ALA A 171 -4.06 37.88 0.92
N PRO A 172 -5.11 37.88 0.08
CA PRO A 172 -6.44 38.26 0.54
C PRO A 172 -6.84 37.34 1.69
N ARG A 173 -7.23 37.94 2.81
CA ARG A 173 -7.89 37.22 3.91
C ARG A 173 -9.17 36.63 3.33
N ASN A 174 -9.21 35.31 3.14
CA ASN A 174 -10.47 34.61 2.93
C ASN A 174 -11.33 34.87 4.18
N PHE A 175 -12.39 35.66 4.01
CA PHE A 175 -13.48 35.71 4.97
C PHE A 175 -14.25 34.39 4.83
N GLY A 176 -14.49 33.76 5.98
CA GLY A 176 -15.22 32.49 6.09
C GLY A 176 -16.71 32.60 5.82
#